data_AF-N9DJM3-F1
#
_entry.id   AF-N9DJM3-F1
#
_cell.length_a   1.000
_cell.length_b   1.000
_cell.length_c   1.000
_cell.angle_alpha   90.00
_cell.angle_beta   90.00
_cell.angle_gamma   90.00
#
_symmetry.space_group_name_H-M   'P 1'
#
loop_
_entity.id
_entity.type
_entity.pdbx_description
1 polymer ?
#
loop_
_entity_poly.entity_id
_entity_poly.type
_entity_poly.pdbx_seq_one_letter_code
_entity_poly.pdbx_strand_id
1 'polypeptide(L)'
;MIPLIVGTGSSALVLKSDTGTKTVIPVNKPRGTVFWGGAGLDGPYLKPMTQAFTDAGIHYIWSGLGNTATRNVPSTIGTLMDAARTGVMIKNDDGTDDWRVYPPTPTSAAKQFNLVGYSYGSMLAAQTAKSYANLGYMVDHLVLIGSPIDADFLSMLKNHKNIKKVSVIDLTEHGDPIYAGMSFFDLVKNAPLLGTQMNNNKAEGHFYYAHVVPDSPRRWAELAKRIKNEGLE
;
A
#
# COMPACT_ATOMS: atom_id res chain seq x y z
N MET A 1 48.03 -20.55 -25.35
CA MET A 1 47.83 -19.30 -24.59
C MET A 1 46.36 -18.93 -24.65
N ILE A 2 45.61 -19.12 -23.57
CA ILE A 2 44.29 -18.53 -23.37
C ILE A 2 44.40 -17.77 -22.05
N PRO A 3 44.35 -16.44 -22.03
CA PRO A 3 44.36 -15.71 -20.79
C PRO A 3 42.97 -15.76 -20.12
N LEU A 4 43.03 -16.06 -18.84
CA LEU A 4 42.04 -15.80 -17.79
C LEU A 4 41.89 -14.27 -17.58
N ILE A 5 40.70 -13.78 -17.18
CA ILE A 5 40.36 -12.58 -16.34
C ILE A 5 38.83 -12.40 -16.50
N VAL A 6 37.96 -12.71 -15.52
CA VAL A 6 37.63 -12.07 -14.22
C VAL A 6 36.93 -10.70 -14.35
N GLY A 7 35.71 -10.65 -13.79
CA GLY A 7 35.00 -9.45 -13.32
C GLY A 7 33.90 -8.95 -14.27
N THR A 8 32.75 -8.41 -13.87
CA THR A 8 32.14 -8.09 -12.56
C THR A 8 30.85 -7.34 -12.92
N GLY A 9 29.74 -7.58 -12.20
CA GLY A 9 28.64 -6.62 -12.03
C GLY A 9 27.78 -6.26 -13.24
N SER A 10 26.53 -6.76 -13.28
CA SER A 10 25.48 -6.12 -14.07
C SER A 10 25.03 -4.82 -13.41
N SER A 11 25.45 -3.70 -13.99
CA SER A 11 24.87 -2.37 -13.75
C SER A 11 23.96 -2.00 -14.92
N ALA A 12 22.75 -1.51 -14.62
CA ALA A 12 21.83 -0.95 -15.59
C ALA A 12 22.39 0.36 -16.17
N LEU A 13 22.71 0.36 -17.46
CA LEU A 13 23.13 1.54 -18.22
C LEU A 13 21.96 2.08 -19.04
N VAL A 14 21.72 3.39 -18.94
CA VAL A 14 20.95 4.15 -19.92
C VAL A 14 21.76 4.18 -21.22
N LEU A 15 21.38 3.37 -22.20
CA LEU A 15 21.91 3.50 -23.55
C LEU A 15 21.24 4.69 -24.23
N LYS A 16 22.01 5.79 -24.38
CA LYS A 16 21.69 6.83 -25.36
C LYS A 16 21.76 6.19 -26.76
N SER A 17 20.63 6.11 -27.45
CA SER A 17 20.62 5.74 -28.87
C SER A 17 20.94 6.96 -29.73
N ASP A 18 22.07 6.94 -30.44
CA ASP A 18 22.54 8.00 -31.36
C ASP A 18 21.81 8.01 -32.72
N THR A 19 20.53 7.64 -32.75
CA THR A 19 19.69 7.77 -33.94
C THR A 19 18.34 8.36 -33.55
N GLY A 20 17.97 9.46 -34.19
CA GLY A 20 16.90 10.41 -33.84
C GLY A 20 15.45 9.91 -33.87
N THR A 21 15.17 8.73 -33.31
CA THR A 21 13.83 8.33 -32.90
C THR A 21 13.91 7.83 -31.46
N LYS A 22 13.43 8.65 -30.52
CA LYS A 22 13.11 8.20 -29.16
C LYS A 22 12.10 7.07 -29.28
N THR A 23 12.58 5.83 -29.28
CA THR A 23 11.71 4.68 -29.09
C THR A 23 11.31 4.70 -27.63
N VAL A 24 10.21 5.37 -27.33
CA VAL A 24 9.55 5.28 -26.03
C VAL A 24 9.02 3.86 -25.95
N ILE A 25 9.78 2.96 -25.31
CA ILE A 25 9.24 1.67 -24.90
C ILE A 25 8.11 2.01 -23.92
N PRO A 26 6.83 1.71 -24.23
CA PRO A 26 5.75 1.98 -23.30
C PRO A 26 6.01 1.15 -22.06
N VAL A 27 6.39 1.82 -20.98
CA VAL A 27 6.38 1.22 -19.64
C VAL A 27 4.94 0.77 -19.42
N ASN A 28 4.72 -0.52 -19.19
CA ASN A 28 3.39 -1.13 -19.06
C ASN A 28 2.50 -0.23 -18.19
N LYS A 29 1.43 0.33 -18.77
CA LYS A 29 0.45 1.14 -18.03
C LYS A 29 0.02 0.33 -16.79
N PRO A 30 0.21 0.83 -15.57
CA PRO A 30 -0.15 0.10 -14.36
C PRO A 30 -1.65 -0.18 -14.40
N ARG A 31 -2.02 -1.41 -14.04
CA ARG A 31 -3.40 -1.94 -14.10
C ARG A 31 -3.59 -3.03 -13.04
N GLY A 32 -4.85 -3.23 -12.67
CA GLY A 32 -5.33 -4.11 -11.63
C GLY A 32 -5.26 -3.47 -10.24
N THR A 33 -5.52 -4.28 -9.22
CA THR A 33 -5.61 -3.83 -7.83
C THR A 33 -4.42 -4.36 -7.03
N VAL A 34 -3.70 -3.49 -6.34
CA VAL A 34 -2.68 -3.91 -5.37
C VAL A 34 -3.18 -3.66 -3.97
N PHE A 35 -3.09 -4.68 -3.12
CA PHE A 35 -3.46 -4.61 -1.71
C PHE A 35 -2.25 -4.78 -0.79
N TRP A 36 -2.00 -3.82 0.10
CA TRP A 36 -0.99 -3.93 1.16
C TRP A 36 -1.62 -4.09 2.54
N GLY A 37 -1.14 -5.08 3.29
CA GLY A 37 -1.52 -5.28 4.69
C GLY A 37 -0.90 -4.27 5.66
N GLY A 38 -1.11 -4.48 6.97
CA GLY A 38 -0.46 -3.72 8.03
C GLY A 38 0.99 -4.16 8.25
N ALA A 39 1.61 -3.63 9.31
CA ALA A 39 2.99 -3.99 9.67
C ALA A 39 3.14 -5.51 9.86
N GLY A 40 4.18 -6.12 9.28
CA GLY A 40 4.30 -7.59 9.15
C GLY A 40 3.50 -8.12 7.95
N LEU A 41 3.85 -7.66 6.74
CA LEU A 41 3.10 -7.72 5.47
C LEU A 41 2.83 -9.14 4.89
N ASP A 42 2.74 -10.14 5.75
CA ASP A 42 2.48 -11.56 5.46
C ASP A 42 1.57 -12.24 6.52
N GLY A 43 0.79 -11.46 7.27
CA GLY A 43 -0.16 -11.98 8.26
C GLY A 43 -1.23 -12.94 7.70
N PRO A 44 -1.79 -13.84 8.53
CA PRO A 44 -2.70 -14.91 8.09
C PRO A 44 -4.02 -14.41 7.49
N TYR A 45 -4.37 -13.14 7.70
CA TYR A 45 -5.57 -12.51 7.17
C TYR A 45 -5.45 -12.09 5.70
N LEU A 46 -4.22 -11.91 5.17
CA LEU A 46 -4.00 -11.34 3.83
C LEU A 46 -4.61 -12.20 2.73
N LYS A 47 -4.29 -13.50 2.71
CA LYS A 47 -4.80 -14.44 1.71
C LYS A 47 -6.33 -14.55 1.72
N PRO A 48 -7.00 -14.78 2.87
CA PRO A 48 -8.46 -14.84 2.87
C PRO A 48 -9.12 -13.48 2.59
N MET A 49 -8.45 -12.36 2.92
CA MET A 49 -8.96 -11.02 2.56
C MET A 49 -8.89 -10.75 1.06
N THR A 50 -7.78 -11.08 0.39
CA THR A 50 -7.69 -10.96 -1.08
C THR A 50 -8.62 -11.94 -1.79
N GLN A 51 -8.87 -13.11 -1.21
CA GLN A 51 -9.92 -14.01 -1.68
C GLN A 51 -11.31 -13.36 -1.54
N ALA A 52 -11.63 -12.74 -0.40
CA ALA A 52 -12.90 -12.05 -0.21
C ALA A 52 -13.09 -10.90 -1.23
N PHE A 53 -12.03 -10.17 -1.57
CA PHE A 53 -12.06 -9.18 -2.66
C PHE A 53 -12.36 -9.83 -4.01
N THR A 54 -11.72 -10.95 -4.32
CA THR A 54 -11.99 -11.72 -5.53
C THR A 54 -13.45 -12.20 -5.59
N ASP A 55 -13.97 -12.73 -4.48
CA ASP A 55 -15.34 -13.25 -4.36
C ASP A 55 -16.39 -12.12 -4.49
N ALA A 56 -16.03 -10.90 -4.12
CA ALA A 56 -16.86 -9.70 -4.34
C ALA A 56 -16.80 -9.18 -5.79
N GLY A 57 -16.00 -9.80 -6.66
CA GLY A 57 -15.84 -9.40 -8.06
C GLY A 57 -14.82 -8.28 -8.28
N ILE A 58 -13.82 -8.15 -7.40
CA ILE A 58 -12.61 -7.36 -7.64
C ILE A 58 -11.56 -8.32 -8.18
N HIS A 59 -11.46 -8.38 -9.50
CA HIS A 59 -10.56 -9.27 -10.22
C HIS A 59 -9.18 -8.62 -10.39
N TYR A 60 -8.17 -9.43 -10.72
CA TYR A 60 -6.80 -8.93 -10.91
C TYR A 60 -6.28 -8.18 -9.67
N ILE A 61 -6.48 -8.80 -8.51
CA ILE A 61 -5.98 -8.31 -7.24
C ILE A 61 -4.75 -9.10 -6.80
N TRP A 62 -3.76 -8.39 -6.28
CA TRP A 62 -2.56 -9.00 -5.75
C TRP A 62 -2.15 -8.36 -4.44
N SER A 63 -1.60 -9.18 -3.55
CA SER A 63 -0.92 -8.67 -2.37
C SER A 63 0.36 -7.97 -2.82
N GLY A 64 0.50 -6.70 -2.47
CA GLY A 64 1.73 -5.95 -2.71
C GLY A 64 2.86 -6.53 -1.89
N LEU A 65 3.96 -6.89 -2.55
CA LEU A 65 5.19 -7.29 -1.88
C LEU A 65 5.81 -6.02 -1.27
N GLY A 66 5.70 -5.85 0.05
CA GLY A 66 6.49 -4.85 0.74
C GLY A 66 7.96 -5.25 0.72
N ASN A 67 8.81 -4.29 0.34
CA ASN A 67 10.26 -4.23 0.55
C ASN A 67 10.83 -5.28 1.53
N THR A 68 11.89 -5.98 1.08
CA THR A 68 12.81 -6.82 1.88
C THR A 68 13.22 -6.23 3.23
N ALA A 69 13.16 -4.92 3.41
CA ALA A 69 13.44 -4.21 4.66
C ALA A 69 12.41 -4.48 5.77
N THR A 70 11.18 -4.93 5.47
CA THR A 70 10.15 -5.21 6.50
C THR A 70 10.03 -6.69 6.89
N ARG A 71 10.66 -7.59 6.11
CA ARG A 71 10.64 -9.04 6.37
C ARG A 71 11.27 -9.43 7.71
N ASN A 72 12.13 -8.56 8.24
CA ASN A 72 12.86 -8.75 9.50
C ASN A 72 12.45 -7.76 10.60
N VAL A 73 11.39 -6.95 10.40
CA VAL A 73 11.04 -5.91 11.38
C VAL A 73 9.96 -6.44 12.30
N PRO A 74 10.24 -6.54 13.62
CA PRO A 74 9.30 -7.09 14.59
C PRO A 74 7.95 -6.37 14.54
N SER A 75 6.84 -7.10 14.64
CA SER A 75 5.47 -6.56 14.66
C SER A 75 5.15 -5.84 15.99
N THR A 76 5.97 -4.86 16.36
CA THR A 76 5.80 -4.07 17.59
C THR A 76 5.24 -2.69 17.29
N ILE A 77 4.62 -2.05 18.28
CA ILE A 77 4.17 -0.66 18.17
C ILE A 77 5.33 0.29 17.87
N GLY A 78 6.51 0.04 18.46
CA GLY A 78 7.72 0.81 18.19
C GLY A 78 8.08 0.78 16.70
N THR A 79 7.97 -0.40 16.08
CA THR A 79 8.11 -0.55 14.63
C THR A 79 7.01 0.14 13.83
N LEU A 80 5.74 0.09 14.24
CA LEU A 80 4.67 0.83 13.56
C LEU A 80 4.91 2.34 13.63
N MET A 81 5.39 2.85 14.76
CA MET A 81 5.72 4.27 14.95
C MET A 81 6.99 4.67 14.19
N ASP A 82 8.01 3.82 14.18
CA ASP A 82 9.23 4.03 13.40
C ASP A 82 8.93 3.97 11.90
N ALA A 83 8.08 3.05 11.47
CA ALA A 83 7.62 2.94 10.09
C ALA A 83 6.68 4.10 9.70
N ALA A 84 5.84 4.59 10.62
CA ALA A 84 5.05 5.80 10.44
C ALA A 84 5.95 7.03 10.30
N ARG A 85 6.94 7.17 11.19
CA ARG A 85 7.95 8.24 11.14
C ARG A 85 8.78 8.16 9.86
N THR A 86 9.19 6.96 9.45
CA THR A 86 9.95 6.72 8.22
C THR A 86 9.10 7.00 6.99
N GLY A 87 7.82 6.60 6.98
CA GLY A 87 6.87 6.95 5.92
C GLY A 87 6.61 8.46 5.82
N VAL A 88 6.61 9.17 6.95
CA VAL A 88 6.57 10.65 6.98
C VAL A 88 7.89 11.26 6.48
N MET A 89 9.05 10.62 6.73
CA MET A 89 10.33 11.07 6.16
C MET A 89 10.43 10.78 4.64
N ILE A 90 9.89 9.64 4.18
CA ILE A 90 9.76 9.28 2.75
C ILE A 90 8.80 10.23 2.01
N LYS A 91 7.83 10.87 2.69
CA LYS A 91 6.96 11.92 2.12
C LYS A 91 7.77 13.07 1.50
N ASN A 92 8.97 13.32 2.04
CA ASN A 92 9.89 14.40 1.66
C ASN A 92 10.97 13.97 0.67
N ASP A 93 11.03 12.68 0.29
CA ASP A 93 12.08 12.18 -0.58
C ASP A 93 11.77 12.48 -2.06
N ASP A 94 12.76 13.02 -2.75
CA ASP A 94 12.68 13.68 -4.06
C ASP A 94 12.74 12.71 -5.26
N GLY A 95 12.55 11.43 -4.99
CA GLY A 95 12.47 10.37 -6.01
C GLY A 95 13.81 9.74 -6.37
N THR A 96 14.78 9.77 -5.46
CA THR A 96 16.12 9.20 -5.67
C THR A 96 16.27 7.74 -5.21
N ASP A 97 15.46 7.25 -4.28
CA ASP A 97 15.46 5.84 -3.87
C ASP A 97 14.45 4.99 -4.66
N ASP A 98 14.88 3.81 -5.13
CA ASP A 98 14.10 2.86 -5.94
C ASP A 98 13.08 2.08 -5.07
N TRP A 99 12.11 2.79 -4.51
CA TRP A 99 11.03 2.21 -3.69
C TRP A 99 9.84 1.72 -4.52
N ARG A 100 9.97 1.67 -5.86
CA ARG A 100 8.87 1.33 -6.77
C ARG A 100 8.34 -0.06 -6.45
N VAL A 101 7.22 -0.12 -5.74
CA VAL A 101 6.46 -1.37 -5.63
C VAL A 101 5.86 -1.60 -7.00
N TYR A 102 6.49 -2.50 -7.74
CA TYR A 102 5.96 -2.95 -9.01
C TYR A 102 4.68 -3.75 -8.72
N PRO A 103 3.49 -3.30 -9.16
CA PRO A 103 2.37 -4.21 -9.24
C PRO A 103 2.84 -5.45 -10.02
N PRO A 104 2.48 -6.67 -9.60
CA PRO A 104 2.76 -7.84 -10.44
C PRO A 104 2.18 -7.61 -11.84
N THR A 105 2.87 -8.19 -12.81
CA THR A 105 2.83 -7.83 -14.23
C THR A 105 1.43 -7.38 -14.68
N PRO A 106 1.23 -6.08 -14.98
CA PRO A 106 -0.07 -5.55 -15.38
C PRO A 106 -0.64 -6.39 -16.52
N THR A 107 -1.78 -7.02 -16.28
CA THR A 107 -2.51 -7.69 -17.37
C THR A 107 -3.31 -6.66 -18.14
N SER A 108 -3.29 -6.76 -19.46
CA SER A 108 -4.13 -5.92 -20.34
C SER A 108 -5.63 -6.12 -20.08
N ALA A 109 -6.00 -7.24 -19.44
CA ALA A 109 -7.37 -7.56 -19.06
C ALA A 109 -7.91 -6.68 -17.91
N ALA A 110 -7.04 -6.15 -17.06
CA ALA A 110 -7.43 -5.20 -16.02
C ALA A 110 -7.61 -3.80 -16.62
N LYS A 111 -8.74 -3.16 -16.35
CA LYS A 111 -9.10 -1.85 -16.91
C LYS A 111 -8.71 -0.69 -16.01
N GLN A 112 -8.78 -0.91 -14.70
CA GLN A 112 -8.50 0.08 -13.66
C GLN A 112 -7.09 -0.10 -13.10
N PHE A 113 -6.56 0.94 -12.48
CA PHE A 113 -5.41 0.85 -11.57
C PHE A 113 -5.83 1.30 -10.17
N ASN A 114 -5.86 0.35 -9.24
CA ASN A 114 -6.36 0.55 -7.89
C ASN A 114 -5.28 0.22 -6.86
N LEU A 115 -5.27 0.99 -5.79
CA LEU A 115 -4.33 0.86 -4.67
C LEU A 115 -5.14 0.80 -3.39
N VAL A 116 -5.02 -0.30 -2.65
CA VAL A 116 -5.73 -0.53 -1.39
C VAL A 116 -4.68 -0.79 -0.33
N GLY A 117 -4.80 -0.15 0.83
CA GLY A 117 -3.88 -0.42 1.91
C GLY A 117 -4.54 -0.30 3.28
N TYR A 118 -4.06 -1.13 4.20
CA TYR A 118 -4.54 -1.18 5.57
C TYR A 118 -3.41 -0.88 6.55
N SER A 119 -3.66 0.00 7.53
CA SER A 119 -2.66 0.40 8.53
C SER A 119 -1.38 0.89 7.84
N TYR A 120 -0.21 0.34 8.15
CA TYR A 120 1.04 0.64 7.45
C TYR A 120 0.95 0.51 5.92
N GLY A 121 0.23 -0.48 5.39
CA GLY A 121 0.03 -0.66 3.96
C GLY A 121 -0.75 0.48 3.31
N SER A 122 -1.59 1.20 4.05
CA SER A 122 -2.29 2.38 3.51
C SER A 122 -1.31 3.51 3.22
N MET A 123 -0.24 3.64 4.01
CA MET A 123 0.83 4.61 3.76
C MET A 123 1.60 4.25 2.48
N LEU A 124 1.92 2.97 2.28
CA LEU A 124 2.56 2.47 1.05
C LEU A 124 1.66 2.72 -0.17
N ALA A 125 0.36 2.40 -0.06
CA ALA A 125 -0.63 2.66 -1.11
C ALA A 125 -0.72 4.16 -1.44
N ALA A 126 -0.75 5.03 -0.41
CA ALA A 126 -0.82 6.48 -0.58
C ALA A 126 0.43 7.06 -1.25
N GLN A 127 1.62 6.64 -0.82
CA GLN A 127 2.88 7.06 -1.44
C GLN A 127 2.96 6.57 -2.89
N THR A 128 2.64 5.30 -3.12
CA THR A 128 2.59 4.70 -4.47
C THR A 128 1.63 5.47 -5.36
N ALA A 129 0.44 5.82 -4.87
CA ALA A 129 -0.53 6.62 -5.60
C ALA A 129 0.05 7.98 -6.00
N LYS A 130 0.66 8.72 -5.06
CA LYS A 130 1.32 10.00 -5.34
C LYS A 130 2.37 9.84 -6.45
N SER A 131 3.24 8.84 -6.37
CA SER A 131 4.33 8.64 -7.33
C SER A 131 3.82 8.33 -8.74
N TYR A 132 2.92 7.35 -8.87
CA TYR A 132 2.34 7.03 -10.18
C TYR A 132 1.54 8.21 -10.75
N ALA A 133 0.80 8.92 -9.89
CA ALA A 133 0.03 10.08 -10.29
C ALA A 133 0.93 11.25 -10.76
N ASN A 134 2.06 11.48 -10.09
CA ASN A 134 3.08 12.46 -10.49
C ASN A 134 3.77 12.10 -11.81
N LEU A 135 3.94 10.80 -12.08
CA LEU A 135 4.45 10.28 -13.37
C LEU A 135 3.41 10.39 -14.51
N GLY A 136 2.20 10.87 -14.23
CA GLY A 136 1.14 11.05 -15.22
C GLY A 136 0.20 9.86 -15.38
N TYR A 137 0.36 8.79 -14.60
CA TYR A 137 -0.55 7.65 -14.63
C TYR A 137 -1.82 7.94 -13.84
N MET A 138 -2.96 7.47 -14.36
CA MET A 138 -4.23 7.54 -13.64
C MET A 138 -4.30 6.43 -12.58
N VAL A 139 -4.52 6.81 -11.33
CA VAL A 139 -4.98 5.93 -10.25
C VAL A 139 -6.49 6.06 -10.18
N ASP A 140 -7.22 4.99 -10.50
CA ASP A 140 -8.68 5.01 -10.50
C ASP A 140 -9.22 5.05 -9.07
N HIS A 141 -8.70 4.19 -8.19
CA HIS A 141 -9.11 4.16 -6.79
C HIS A 141 -7.91 4.03 -5.85
N LEU A 142 -7.86 4.91 -4.85
CA LEU A 142 -7.00 4.78 -3.67
C LEU A 142 -7.88 4.53 -2.45
N VAL A 143 -7.72 3.39 -1.78
CA VAL A 143 -8.49 3.02 -0.58
C VAL A 143 -7.56 2.95 0.62
N LEU A 144 -7.85 3.73 1.66
CA LEU A 144 -7.05 3.91 2.86
C LEU A 144 -7.82 3.41 4.07
N ILE A 145 -7.43 2.25 4.63
CA ILE A 145 -8.13 1.59 5.73
C ILE A 145 -7.32 1.75 7.01
N GLY A 146 -7.90 2.34 8.06
CA GLY A 146 -7.22 2.59 9.34
C GLY A 146 -5.89 3.33 9.14
N SER A 147 -5.91 4.42 8.38
CA SER A 147 -4.69 4.99 7.78
C SER A 147 -4.07 6.09 8.64
N PRO A 148 -2.83 5.94 9.13
CA PRO A 148 -2.17 6.96 9.96
C PRO A 148 -1.46 8.03 9.10
N ILE A 149 -2.17 8.65 8.16
CA ILE A 149 -1.61 9.75 7.34
C ILE A 149 -2.10 11.10 7.84
N ASP A 150 -1.27 12.14 7.70
CA ASP A 150 -1.63 13.50 8.10
C ASP A 150 -2.63 14.18 7.13
N ALA A 151 -3.27 15.24 7.63
CA ALA A 151 -4.33 15.95 6.91
C ALA A 151 -3.84 16.60 5.60
N ASP A 152 -2.62 17.13 5.59
CA ASP A 152 -2.05 17.78 4.41
C ASP A 152 -1.79 16.76 3.29
N PHE A 153 -1.25 15.60 3.66
CA PHE A 153 -1.02 14.51 2.72
C PHE A 153 -2.32 13.94 2.16
N LEU A 154 -3.32 13.72 3.04
CA LEU A 154 -4.65 13.29 2.62
C LEU A 154 -5.30 14.32 1.67
N SER A 155 -5.19 15.61 1.99
CA SER A 155 -5.69 16.70 1.14
C SER A 155 -5.00 16.70 -0.22
N MET A 156 -3.69 16.57 -0.25
CA MET A 156 -2.92 16.49 -1.50
C MET A 156 -3.38 15.31 -2.36
N LEU A 157 -3.57 14.11 -1.78
CA LEU A 157 -4.03 12.93 -2.52
C LEU A 157 -5.43 13.13 -3.09
N LYS A 158 -6.36 13.67 -2.29
CA LYS A 158 -7.74 13.97 -2.70
C LYS A 158 -7.83 15.00 -3.82
N ASN A 159 -6.90 15.95 -3.85
CA ASN A 159 -6.87 17.04 -4.82
C ASN A 159 -5.96 16.75 -6.03
N HIS A 160 -5.31 15.57 -6.07
CA HIS A 160 -4.40 15.24 -7.15
C HIS A 160 -5.17 14.85 -8.42
N LYS A 161 -5.02 15.62 -9.52
CA LYS A 161 -5.78 15.44 -10.78
C LYS A 161 -5.74 14.04 -11.40
N ASN A 162 -4.68 13.26 -11.14
CA ASN A 162 -4.50 11.90 -11.65
C ASN A 162 -4.91 10.81 -10.65
N ILE A 163 -5.47 11.15 -9.49
CA ILE A 163 -6.08 10.20 -8.55
C ILE A 163 -7.58 10.47 -8.57
N LYS A 164 -8.35 9.58 -9.22
CA LYS A 164 -9.78 9.85 -9.48
C LYS A 164 -10.63 9.79 -8.23
N LYS A 165 -10.33 8.86 -7.32
CA LYS A 165 -11.09 8.66 -6.09
C LYS A 165 -10.20 8.21 -4.94
N VAL A 166 -10.34 8.89 -3.81
CA VAL A 166 -9.72 8.50 -2.53
C VAL A 166 -10.82 8.14 -1.54
N SER A 167 -10.91 6.87 -1.17
CA SER A 167 -11.86 6.35 -0.17
C SER A 167 -11.13 6.11 1.15
N VAL A 168 -11.59 6.78 2.20
CA VAL A 168 -11.09 6.61 3.57
C VAL A 168 -12.05 5.69 4.32
N ILE A 169 -11.50 4.66 4.94
CA ILE A 169 -12.20 3.70 5.79
C ILE A 169 -11.53 3.74 7.16
N ASP A 170 -11.93 4.71 7.97
CA ASP A 170 -11.55 4.72 9.39
C ASP A 170 -12.31 3.61 10.13
N LEU A 171 -11.70 3.06 11.18
CA LEU A 171 -12.25 1.94 11.96
C LEU A 171 -12.68 2.40 13.36
N THR A 172 -13.06 3.67 13.48
CA THR A 172 -13.40 4.31 14.76
C THR A 172 -14.61 3.64 15.40
N GLU A 173 -15.58 3.14 14.61
CA GLU A 173 -16.70 2.33 15.13
C GLU A 173 -16.27 1.01 15.78
N HIS A 174 -15.06 0.55 15.51
CA HIS A 174 -14.47 -0.66 16.09
C HIS A 174 -13.50 -0.34 17.24
N GLY A 175 -13.34 0.94 17.60
CA GLY A 175 -12.44 1.41 18.64
C GLY A 175 -11.02 1.71 18.18
N ASP A 176 -10.79 1.87 16.87
CA ASP A 176 -9.48 2.24 16.34
C ASP A 176 -9.20 3.73 16.63
N PRO A 177 -8.12 4.07 17.35
CA PRO A 177 -7.76 5.47 17.54
C PRO A 177 -7.04 6.08 16.31
N ILE A 178 -6.63 5.27 15.33
CA ILE A 178 -6.00 5.71 14.10
C ILE A 178 -7.06 6.08 13.07
N TYR A 179 -6.91 7.26 12.46
CA TYR A 179 -7.78 7.74 11.39
C TYR A 179 -7.00 8.61 10.40
N ALA A 180 -7.47 8.66 9.15
CA ALA A 180 -6.83 9.48 8.14
C ALA A 180 -7.04 10.98 8.41
N GLY A 181 -5.94 11.73 8.40
CA GLY A 181 -5.92 13.14 8.78
C GLY A 181 -5.47 13.39 10.23
N MET A 182 -5.14 12.34 10.98
CA MET A 182 -4.62 12.49 12.35
C MET A 182 -3.22 13.13 12.37
N SER A 183 -2.90 13.80 13.48
CA SER A 183 -1.54 14.31 13.68
C SER A 183 -0.59 13.20 14.13
N PHE A 184 0.72 13.38 13.90
CA PHE A 184 1.72 12.49 14.47
C PHE A 184 1.68 12.48 16.01
N PHE A 185 1.35 13.61 16.63
CA PHE A 185 1.21 13.69 18.08
C PHE A 185 0.05 12.81 18.58
N ASP A 186 -1.10 12.83 17.90
CA ASP A 186 -2.23 11.96 18.24
C ASP A 186 -1.88 10.48 18.05
N LEU A 187 -1.07 10.16 17.02
CA LEU A 187 -0.61 8.80 16.79
C LEU A 187 0.25 8.30 17.96
N VAL A 188 1.22 9.10 18.40
CA VAL A 188 2.09 8.79 19.55
C VAL A 188 1.27 8.68 20.85
N LYS A 189 0.33 9.60 21.07
CA LYS A 189 -0.55 9.59 22.25
C LYS A 189 -1.35 8.29 22.36
N ASN A 190 -1.77 7.73 21.22
CA ASN A 190 -2.57 6.51 21.17
C ASN A 190 -1.74 5.22 21.12
N ALA A 191 -0.42 5.31 21.06
CA ALA A 191 0.48 4.14 20.99
C ALA A 191 0.24 3.11 22.12
N PRO A 192 0.02 3.48 23.40
CA PRO A 192 -0.27 2.50 24.46
C PRO A 192 -1.56 1.71 24.20
N LEU A 193 -2.63 2.38 23.77
CA LEU A 193 -3.91 1.73 23.45
C LEU A 193 -3.76 0.75 22.29
N LEU A 194 -3.04 1.14 21.24
CA LEU A 194 -2.71 0.26 20.11
C LEU A 194 -1.98 -1.00 20.58
N GLY A 195 -1.10 -0.87 21.58
CA GLY A 195 -0.41 -2.01 22.19
C GLY A 195 -1.33 -2.98 22.90
N THR A 196 -2.25 -2.45 23.68
CA THR A 196 -3.28 -3.26 24.33
C THR A 196 -4.14 -3.99 23.30
N GLN A 197 -4.61 -3.30 22.26
CA GLN A 197 -5.41 -3.89 21.18
C GLN A 197 -4.63 -4.98 20.41
N MET A 198 -3.34 -4.75 20.17
CA MET A 198 -2.45 -5.72 19.54
C MET A 198 -2.30 -6.99 20.39
N ASN A 199 -2.02 -6.83 21.69
CA ASN A 199 -1.76 -7.95 22.58
C ASN A 199 -3.02 -8.75 22.95
N ASN A 200 -4.19 -8.11 22.90
CA ASN A 200 -5.45 -8.76 23.25
C ASN A 200 -5.87 -9.84 22.25
N ASN A 201 -5.42 -9.77 20.99
CA ASN A 201 -5.79 -10.73 19.92
C ASN A 201 -7.31 -10.91 19.70
N LYS A 202 -8.12 -9.88 20.00
CA LYS A 202 -9.59 -9.92 19.95
C LYS A 202 -10.21 -9.44 18.64
N ALA A 203 -9.39 -9.07 17.65
CA ALA A 203 -9.85 -8.40 16.42
C ALA A 203 -10.71 -7.17 16.73
N GLU A 204 -10.16 -6.25 17.53
CA GLU A 204 -10.77 -4.99 17.95
C GLU A 204 -9.88 -3.81 17.58
N GLY A 205 -10.48 -2.63 17.52
CA GLY A 205 -9.83 -1.37 17.20
C GLY A 205 -9.01 -1.45 15.92
N HIS A 206 -7.76 -1.03 16.01
CA HIS A 206 -6.88 -0.98 14.84
C HIS A 206 -6.70 -2.34 14.17
N PHE A 207 -6.78 -3.43 14.93
CA PHE A 207 -6.53 -4.80 14.47
C PHE A 207 -7.80 -5.56 14.04
N TYR A 208 -8.91 -4.85 13.85
CA TYR A 208 -10.23 -5.41 13.55
C TYR A 208 -10.24 -6.42 12.39
N TYR A 209 -9.43 -6.20 11.36
CA TYR A 209 -9.30 -7.09 10.21
C TYR A 209 -8.04 -7.98 10.25
N ALA A 210 -7.06 -7.66 11.08
CA ALA A 210 -5.75 -8.32 11.11
C ALA A 210 -5.74 -9.58 11.99
N HIS A 211 -6.34 -9.49 13.18
CA HIS A 211 -6.46 -10.66 14.05
C HIS A 211 -7.58 -11.56 13.52
N VAL A 212 -7.22 -12.82 13.25
CA VAL A 212 -8.16 -13.79 12.70
C VAL A 212 -8.98 -14.39 13.84
N VAL A 213 -10.29 -14.15 13.79
CA VAL A 213 -11.31 -14.67 14.70
C VAL A 213 -12.41 -15.36 13.88
N PRO A 214 -13.31 -16.15 14.50
CA PRO A 214 -14.36 -16.85 13.76
C PRO A 214 -15.24 -15.95 12.87
N ASP A 215 -15.44 -14.68 13.25
CA ASP A 215 -16.22 -13.69 12.51
C ASP A 215 -15.45 -13.00 11.36
N SER A 216 -14.13 -13.19 11.26
CA SER A 216 -13.29 -12.51 10.26
C SER A 216 -13.73 -12.72 8.81
N PRO A 217 -14.17 -13.91 8.35
CA PRO A 217 -14.65 -14.09 6.98
C PRO A 217 -15.83 -13.17 6.62
N ARG A 218 -16.79 -12.99 7.55
CA ARG A 218 -17.92 -12.07 7.33
C ARG A 218 -17.44 -10.63 7.21
N ARG A 219 -16.54 -10.20 8.11
CA ARG A 219 -15.96 -8.85 8.11
C ARG A 219 -15.20 -8.54 6.82
N TRP A 220 -14.36 -9.48 6.35
CA TRP A 220 -13.63 -9.31 5.09
C TRP A 220 -14.58 -9.24 3.89
N ALA A 221 -15.63 -10.06 3.87
CA ALA A 221 -16.65 -10.01 2.82
C ALA A 221 -17.43 -8.67 2.82
N GLU A 222 -17.73 -8.11 3.99
CA GLU A 222 -18.38 -6.80 4.11
C GLU A 222 -17.47 -5.66 3.64
N LEU A 223 -16.20 -5.68 4.05
CA LEU A 223 -15.18 -4.75 3.55
C LEU A 223 -15.05 -4.85 2.02
N ALA A 224 -15.00 -6.08 1.49
CA ALA A 224 -14.90 -6.32 0.07
C ALA A 224 -16.10 -5.76 -0.71
N LYS A 225 -17.33 -5.98 -0.21
CA LYS A 225 -18.54 -5.40 -0.79
C LYS A 225 -18.54 -3.89 -0.72
N ARG A 226 -18.13 -3.30 0.41
CA ARG A 226 -18.02 -1.84 0.55
C ARG A 226 -17.07 -1.28 -0.50
N ILE A 227 -15.87 -1.85 -0.63
CA ILE A 227 -14.87 -1.41 -1.60
C ILE A 227 -15.37 -1.64 -3.04
N LYS A 228 -16.01 -2.76 -3.34
CA LYS A 228 -16.63 -3.02 -4.65
C LYS A 228 -17.66 -1.94 -5.01
N ASN A 229 -18.51 -1.57 -4.06
CA ASN A 229 -19.53 -0.52 -4.24
C ASN A 229 -18.92 0.88 -4.45
N GLU A 230 -17.66 1.10 -4.06
CA GLU A 230 -16.94 2.33 -4.39
C GLU A 230 -16.51 2.40 -5.87
N GLY A 231 -16.58 1.28 -6.61
CA GLY A 231 -16.32 1.19 -8.05
C GLY A 231 -15.12 0.35 -8.45
N LEU A 232 -14.46 -0.35 -7.51
CA LEU A 232 -13.30 -1.19 -7.83
C LEU A 232 -13.72 -2.43 -8.63
N GLU A 233 -12.91 -2.83 -9.61
CA GLU A 233 -13.14 -3.99 -10.50
C GLU A 233 -11.95 -4.93 -10.60
#